data_AF-A0A386C917-F1
#
_entry.id   AF-A0A386C917-F1
#
_cell.length_a   1.000
_cell.length_b   1.000
_cell.length_c   1.000
_cell.angle_alpha   90.00
_cell.angle_beta   90.00
_cell.angle_gamma   90.00
#
_symmetry.space_group_name_H-M   'P 1'
#
loop_
_entity.id
_entity.type
_entity.pdbx_description
1 polymer ?
#
loop_
_entity_poly.entity_id
_entity_poly.type
_entity_poly.pdbx_seq_one_letter_code
_entity_poly.pdbx_strand_id
1 'polypeptide(L)'
;PVTVVDLPGDTDATGRPTPQRGRVPQPLLRTAGGQGPREGRPRALHRKRLDPDPEWLEFFETLAGQTAIAIDSAEMFERLNRANAELLAAYDQTLEGWVRALDLRDRETEGHTERVTEMSVVLASALDVSGEELLNVQRGARLHDIGKMAVPDGILLKPGQLTDDERQTMCRHPVFAKEMLSG
;
A
#
# COMPACT_ATOMS: atom_id res chain seq x y z
N PRO A 1 -9.44 -39.91 13.88
CA PRO A 1 -8.42 -38.97 14.40
C PRO A 1 -7.01 -39.50 14.07
N VAL A 2 -6.32 -38.87 13.12
CA VAL A 2 -4.92 -39.19 12.80
C VAL A 2 -4.09 -37.96 13.14
N THR A 3 -3.17 -38.12 14.08
CA THR A 3 -2.23 -37.10 14.56
C THR A 3 -1.12 -36.89 13.52
N VAL A 4 -0.86 -35.63 13.14
CA VAL A 4 0.30 -35.25 12.31
C VAL A 4 1.43 -34.82 13.25
N VAL A 5 2.62 -35.38 13.06
CA VAL A 5 3.85 -34.99 13.77
C VAL A 5 4.68 -34.14 12.81
N ASP A 6 5.01 -32.92 13.19
CA ASP A 6 5.88 -32.01 12.44
C ASP A 6 7.36 -32.35 12.63
N LEU A 7 8.13 -32.28 11.54
CA LEU A 7 9.60 -32.33 11.55
C LEU A 7 10.18 -30.94 11.21
N PRO A 8 11.34 -30.56 11.78
CA PRO A 8 11.89 -29.21 11.66
C PRO A 8 12.42 -28.92 10.24
N GLY A 9 12.19 -27.69 9.76
CA GLY A 9 12.59 -27.22 8.42
C GLY A 9 14.01 -26.63 8.37
N ASP A 10 14.68 -26.78 7.23
CA ASP A 10 16.03 -26.25 6.95
C ASP A 10 16.02 -24.73 6.73
N THR A 11 17.03 -24.04 7.30
CA THR A 11 17.34 -22.62 7.11
C THR A 11 18.59 -22.44 6.25
N ASP A 12 18.71 -21.32 5.53
CA ASP A 12 19.93 -21.01 4.77
C ASP A 12 21.09 -20.48 5.65
N ALA A 13 22.27 -20.29 5.06
CA ALA A 13 23.49 -19.85 5.73
C ALA A 13 23.42 -18.43 6.35
N THR A 14 22.29 -17.72 6.20
CA THR A 14 22.02 -16.41 6.81
C THR A 14 20.88 -16.43 7.83
N GLY A 15 20.34 -17.61 8.15
CA GLY A 15 19.32 -17.79 9.19
C GLY A 15 17.92 -17.31 8.79
N ARG A 16 17.65 -17.07 7.49
CA ARG A 16 16.31 -16.74 7.01
C ARG A 16 15.57 -18.00 6.53
N PRO A 17 14.24 -18.08 6.75
CA PRO A 17 13.43 -19.17 6.21
C PRO A 17 13.38 -19.05 4.69
N THR A 18 13.82 -20.10 3.99
CA THR A 18 13.76 -20.15 2.52
C THR A 18 12.32 -20.39 2.07
N PRO A 19 11.82 -19.67 1.04
CA PRO A 19 10.49 -19.94 0.50
C PRO A 19 10.49 -21.32 -0.16
N GLN A 20 9.75 -22.25 0.45
CA GLN A 20 9.55 -23.59 -0.10
C GLN A 20 8.86 -23.47 -1.46
N ARG A 21 9.61 -23.66 -2.55
CA ARG A 21 9.02 -23.97 -3.85
C ARG A 21 8.22 -25.26 -3.68
N GLY A 22 6.89 -25.14 -3.73
CA GLY A 22 5.98 -26.28 -3.67
C GLY A 22 6.44 -27.35 -4.66
N ARG A 23 6.98 -28.46 -4.13
CA ARG A 23 7.32 -29.64 -4.91
C ARG A 23 6.01 -30.19 -5.47
N VAL A 24 5.88 -30.15 -6.79
CA VAL A 24 4.91 -31.00 -7.49
C VAL A 24 5.26 -32.45 -7.11
N PRO A 25 4.35 -33.24 -6.53
CA PRO A 25 4.68 -34.59 -6.10
C PRO A 25 4.99 -35.44 -7.32
N GLN A 26 6.26 -35.77 -7.51
CA GLN A 26 6.66 -36.83 -8.44
C GLN A 26 6.24 -38.18 -7.84
N PRO A 27 5.52 -39.04 -8.57
CA PRO A 27 5.18 -40.35 -8.06
C PRO A 27 6.45 -41.21 -7.92
N LEU A 28 6.78 -41.54 -6.68
CA LEU A 28 7.78 -42.53 -6.30
C LEU A 28 7.46 -43.88 -6.98
N LEU A 29 8.21 -44.24 -8.02
CA LEU A 29 8.28 -45.63 -8.47
C LEU A 29 9.01 -46.44 -7.40
N ARG A 30 8.25 -47.00 -6.47
CA ARG A 30 8.73 -48.06 -5.58
C ARG A 30 8.92 -49.32 -6.42
N THR A 31 10.15 -49.61 -6.79
CA THR A 31 10.57 -50.91 -7.32
C THR A 31 10.45 -51.95 -6.21
N ALA A 32 9.24 -52.48 -6.04
CA ALA A 32 9.04 -53.73 -5.32
C ALA A 32 9.14 -54.86 -6.34
N GLY A 33 10.29 -55.53 -6.36
CA GLY A 33 10.45 -56.84 -6.97
C GLY A 33 9.42 -57.81 -6.38
N GLY A 34 8.71 -58.49 -7.26
CA GLY A 34 7.64 -59.42 -6.92
C GLY A 34 6.97 -59.88 -8.19
N GLN A 35 7.55 -60.90 -8.81
CA GLN A 35 7.01 -61.58 -9.98
C GLN A 35 5.62 -62.13 -9.65
N GLY A 36 4.61 -61.63 -10.36
CA GLY A 36 3.24 -62.13 -10.35
C GLY A 36 2.45 -61.31 -11.37
N PRO A 37 1.66 -61.93 -12.26
CA PRO A 37 0.97 -61.19 -13.31
C PRO A 37 -0.15 -60.35 -12.66
N ARG A 38 0.12 -59.06 -12.46
CA ARG A 38 -0.90 -58.07 -12.09
C ARG A 38 -1.55 -57.58 -13.38
N GLU A 39 -2.72 -58.14 -13.67
CA GLU A 39 -3.66 -57.58 -14.63
C GLU A 39 -4.00 -56.14 -14.21
N GLY A 40 -3.32 -55.17 -14.81
CA GLY A 40 -3.63 -53.76 -14.66
C GLY A 40 -4.96 -53.49 -15.34
N ARG A 41 -6.05 -53.42 -14.57
CA ARG A 41 -7.36 -53.00 -15.08
C ARG A 41 -7.28 -51.51 -15.43
N PRO A 42 -7.34 -51.10 -16.71
CA PRO A 42 -7.35 -49.69 -17.06
C PRO A 42 -8.63 -49.08 -16.47
N ARG A 43 -8.49 -48.13 -15.53
CA ARG A 43 -9.62 -47.33 -15.07
C ARG A 43 -9.92 -46.33 -16.18
N ALA A 44 -10.73 -46.76 -17.15
CA ALA A 44 -11.22 -45.90 -18.22
C ALA A 44 -11.96 -44.72 -17.59
N LEU A 45 -11.39 -43.51 -17.72
CA LEU A 45 -12.15 -42.28 -17.55
C LEU A 45 -13.26 -42.32 -18.60
N HIS A 46 -14.48 -42.56 -18.15
CA HIS A 46 -15.66 -42.57 -19.00
C HIS A 46 -15.88 -41.14 -19.49
N ARG A 47 -15.28 -40.78 -20.62
CA ARG A 47 -15.57 -39.52 -21.31
C ARG A 47 -16.85 -39.75 -22.12
N LYS A 48 -18.00 -39.62 -21.46
CA LYS A 48 -19.29 -39.62 -22.16
C LYS A 48 -19.26 -38.47 -23.17
N ARG A 49 -19.55 -38.75 -24.43
CA ARG A 49 -19.57 -37.75 -25.50
C ARG A 49 -20.63 -36.70 -25.11
N LEU A 50 -20.20 -35.46 -24.91
CA LEU A 50 -21.11 -34.33 -24.75
C LEU A 50 -21.69 -34.06 -26.13
N ASP A 51 -23.01 -34.16 -26.24
CA ASP A 51 -23.77 -33.78 -27.43
C ASP A 51 -24.71 -32.65 -26.98
N PRO A 52 -24.19 -31.42 -26.86
CA PRO A 52 -24.95 -30.32 -26.31
C PRO A 52 -26.06 -29.93 -27.30
N ASP A 53 -27.29 -29.93 -26.82
CA ASP A 53 -28.44 -29.34 -27.52
C ASP A 53 -28.24 -27.82 -27.67
N PRO A 54 -28.71 -27.15 -28.74
CA PRO A 54 -28.76 -25.70 -28.87
C PRO A 54 -29.03 -24.89 -27.59
N GLU A 55 -29.95 -25.33 -26.72
CA GLU A 55 -30.23 -24.65 -25.43
C GLU A 55 -28.99 -24.61 -24.50
N TRP A 56 -28.20 -25.69 -24.48
CA TRP A 56 -26.94 -25.74 -23.71
C TRP A 56 -25.89 -24.79 -24.29
N LEU A 57 -25.83 -24.66 -25.61
CA LEU A 57 -24.89 -23.76 -26.27
C LEU A 57 -25.23 -22.29 -25.95
N GLU A 58 -26.50 -21.92 -26.03
CA GLU A 58 -26.98 -20.58 -25.67
C GLU A 58 -26.70 -20.23 -24.20
N PHE A 59 -26.90 -21.20 -23.29
CA PHE A 59 -26.55 -21.03 -21.88
C PHE A 59 -25.04 -20.77 -21.69
N PHE A 60 -24.18 -21.56 -22.34
CA PHE A 60 -22.72 -21.37 -22.24
C PHE A 60 -22.25 -20.07 -22.87
N GLU A 61 -22.85 -19.64 -23.98
CA GLU A 61 -22.55 -18.34 -24.59
C GLU A 61 -22.92 -17.19 -23.65
N THR A 62 -24.09 -17.26 -23.01
CA THR A 62 -24.51 -16.27 -22.02
C THR A 62 -23.57 -16.25 -20.81
N LEU A 63 -23.22 -17.44 -20.27
CA LEU A 63 -22.32 -17.57 -19.14
C LEU A 63 -20.90 -17.05 -19.48
N ALA A 64 -20.39 -17.39 -20.66
CA ALA A 64 -19.09 -16.92 -21.14
C ALA A 64 -19.09 -15.39 -21.29
N GLY A 65 -20.16 -14.81 -21.84
CA GLY A 65 -20.33 -13.36 -21.94
C GLY A 65 -20.36 -12.67 -20.57
N GLN A 66 -21.15 -13.19 -19.63
CA GLN A 66 -21.20 -12.67 -18.25
C GLN A 66 -19.85 -12.81 -17.53
N THR A 67 -19.14 -13.93 -17.74
CA THR A 67 -17.83 -14.18 -17.14
C THR A 67 -16.78 -13.22 -17.69
N ALA A 68 -16.77 -12.98 -19.00
CA ALA A 68 -15.87 -12.02 -19.62
C ALA A 68 -16.08 -10.61 -19.06
N ILE A 69 -17.33 -10.16 -18.95
CA ILE A 69 -17.67 -8.87 -18.34
C ILE A 69 -17.22 -8.80 -16.88
N ALA A 70 -17.39 -9.88 -16.11
CA ALA A 70 -16.99 -9.90 -14.70
C ALA A 70 -15.46 -9.81 -14.54
N ILE A 71 -14.70 -10.49 -15.41
CA ILE A 71 -13.23 -10.41 -15.44
C ILE A 71 -12.78 -8.99 -15.80
N ASP A 72 -13.35 -8.41 -16.86
CA ASP A 72 -13.02 -7.03 -17.27
C ASP A 72 -13.35 -6.04 -16.15
N SER A 73 -14.50 -6.21 -15.46
CA SER A 73 -14.88 -5.38 -14.32
C SER A 73 -13.91 -5.50 -13.16
N ALA A 74 -13.43 -6.72 -12.85
CA ALA A 74 -12.46 -6.93 -11.79
C ALA A 74 -11.12 -6.26 -12.13
N GLU A 75 -10.66 -6.38 -13.37
CA GLU A 75 -9.43 -5.73 -13.83
C GLU A 75 -9.55 -4.20 -13.79
N MET A 76 -10.68 -3.63 -14.24
CA MET A 76 -10.91 -2.18 -14.14
C MET A 76 -10.90 -1.69 -12.70
N PHE A 77 -11.51 -2.44 -11.78
CA PHE A 77 -11.52 -2.09 -10.36
C PHE A 77 -10.10 -2.11 -9.77
N GLU A 78 -9.28 -3.11 -10.11
CA GLU A 78 -7.88 -3.15 -9.68
C GLU A 78 -7.06 -1.99 -10.25
N ARG A 79 -7.26 -1.63 -11.53
CA ARG A 79 -6.58 -0.49 -12.16
C ARG A 79 -6.97 0.83 -11.49
N LEU A 80 -8.25 1.02 -11.16
CA LEU A 80 -8.71 2.20 -10.44
C LEU A 80 -8.09 2.29 -9.05
N ASN A 81 -8.08 1.20 -8.29
CA ASN A 81 -7.46 1.18 -6.97
C ASN A 81 -5.96 1.48 -7.02
N ARG A 82 -5.26 0.94 -8.02
CA ARG A 82 -3.84 1.21 -8.22
C ARG A 82 -3.59 2.67 -8.57
N ALA A 83 -4.34 3.23 -9.51
CA ALA A 83 -4.23 4.63 -9.89
C ALA A 83 -4.54 5.58 -8.71
N ASN A 84 -5.55 5.27 -7.90
CA ASN A 84 -5.84 6.02 -6.68
C ASN A 84 -4.69 5.95 -5.67
N ALA A 85 -4.11 4.77 -5.45
CA ALA A 85 -2.97 4.60 -4.55
C ALA A 85 -1.73 5.38 -5.04
N GLU A 86 -1.46 5.36 -6.35
CA GLU A 86 -0.38 6.13 -6.96
C GLU A 86 -0.60 7.64 -6.82
N LEU A 87 -1.85 8.11 -6.99
CA LEU A 87 -2.21 9.52 -6.82
C LEU A 87 -2.00 9.98 -5.37
N LEU A 88 -2.45 9.18 -4.40
CA LEU A 88 -2.25 9.48 -2.98
C LEU A 88 -0.76 9.52 -2.61
N ALA A 89 0.03 8.56 -3.12
CA ALA A 89 1.47 8.54 -2.88
C ALA A 89 2.19 9.76 -3.49
N ALA A 90 1.82 10.15 -4.71
CA ALA A 90 2.37 11.34 -5.37
C ALA A 90 1.98 12.63 -4.64
N TYR A 91 0.77 12.70 -4.10
CA TYR A 91 0.32 13.81 -3.28
C TYR A 91 1.16 13.93 -2.01
N ASP A 92 1.33 12.84 -1.24
CA ASP A 92 2.15 12.86 -0.02
C ASP A 92 3.62 13.21 -0.32
N GLN A 93 4.18 12.70 -1.43
CA GLN A 93 5.53 13.04 -1.86
C GLN A 93 5.68 14.54 -2.20
N THR A 94 4.63 15.15 -2.77
CA THR A 94 4.60 16.58 -3.07
C THR A 94 4.59 17.41 -1.79
N LEU A 95 3.78 17.02 -0.80
CA LEU A 95 3.76 17.67 0.52
C LEU A 95 5.12 17.58 1.21
N GLU A 96 5.76 16.42 1.19
CA GLU A 96 7.12 16.26 1.72
C GLU A 96 8.16 17.10 0.96
N GLY A 97 7.99 17.28 -0.34
CA GLY A 97 8.82 18.20 -1.13
C GLY A 97 8.71 19.64 -0.65
N TRP A 98 7.49 20.11 -0.37
CA TRP A 98 7.24 21.45 0.14
C TRP A 98 7.81 21.68 1.55
N VAL A 99 7.62 20.72 2.45
CA VAL A 99 8.20 20.78 3.80
C VAL A 99 9.71 20.90 3.71
N ARG A 100 10.38 20.03 2.94
CA ARG A 100 11.84 20.10 2.75
C ARG A 100 12.30 21.41 2.13
N ALA A 101 11.54 21.96 1.18
CA ALA A 101 11.87 23.24 0.57
C ALA A 101 11.80 24.39 1.58
N LEU A 102 10.81 24.38 2.48
CA LEU A 102 10.74 25.33 3.58
C LEU A 102 11.89 25.13 4.56
N ASP A 103 12.15 23.90 5.01
CA ASP A 103 13.22 23.60 5.96
C ASP A 103 14.61 24.02 5.42
N LEU A 104 14.83 23.95 4.10
CA LEU A 104 16.06 24.43 3.45
C LEU A 104 16.17 25.97 3.42
N ARG A 105 15.02 26.66 3.39
CA ARG A 105 14.96 28.12 3.30
C ARG A 105 14.98 28.76 4.68
N ASP A 106 14.21 28.20 5.62
CA ASP A 106 14.14 28.64 7.01
C ASP A 106 15.39 28.16 7.78
N ARG A 107 15.75 28.84 8.86
CA ARG A 107 16.89 28.46 9.72
C ARG A 107 16.47 27.63 10.93
N GLU A 108 15.28 27.03 10.88
CA GLU A 108 14.78 26.17 11.93
C GLU A 108 15.67 24.95 12.15
N THR A 109 15.59 24.37 13.34
CA THR A 109 16.45 23.22 13.68
C THR A 109 16.13 22.02 12.79
N GLU A 110 17.16 21.32 12.33
CA GLU A 110 17.00 20.07 11.57
C GLU A 110 16.06 19.10 12.31
N GLY A 111 15.11 18.53 11.57
CA GLY A 111 14.10 17.60 12.09
C GLY A 111 13.06 18.22 13.04
N HIS A 112 12.97 19.56 13.14
CA HIS A 112 11.92 20.21 13.94
C HIS A 112 10.52 19.74 13.52
N THR A 113 10.23 19.84 12.23
CA THR A 113 8.95 19.49 11.63
C THR A 113 8.59 18.03 11.88
N GLU A 114 9.57 17.13 11.79
CA GLU A 114 9.39 15.70 12.09
C GLU A 114 9.05 15.44 13.55
N ARG A 115 9.80 16.03 14.50
CA ARG A 115 9.52 15.88 15.94
C ARG A 115 8.14 16.41 16.31
N VAL A 116 7.75 17.57 15.80
CA VAL A 116 6.41 18.16 16.03
C VAL A 116 5.32 17.27 15.45
N THR A 117 5.54 16.71 14.26
CA THR A 117 4.60 15.79 13.62
C THR A 117 4.43 14.52 14.44
N GLU A 118 5.52 13.88 14.87
CA GLU A 118 5.48 12.67 15.69
C GLU A 118 4.73 12.91 17.00
N MET A 119 5.04 13.99 17.71
CA MET A 119 4.35 14.37 18.95
C MET A 119 2.85 14.61 18.72
N SER A 120 2.49 15.25 17.61
CA SER A 120 1.09 15.54 17.27
C SER A 120 0.30 14.25 16.97
N VAL A 121 0.90 13.31 16.24
CA VAL A 121 0.28 12.01 15.94
C VAL A 121 0.11 11.16 17.20
N VAL A 122 1.12 11.11 18.07
CA VAL A 122 1.04 10.41 19.35
C VAL A 122 -0.08 11.00 20.22
N LEU A 123 -0.17 12.32 20.31
CA LEU A 123 -1.21 13.01 21.08
C LEU A 123 -2.61 12.73 20.51
N ALA A 124 -2.78 12.85 19.19
CA ALA A 124 -4.06 12.59 18.55
C ALA A 124 -4.51 11.14 18.73
N SER A 125 -3.57 10.18 18.61
CA SER A 125 -3.85 8.76 18.83
C SER A 125 -4.27 8.48 20.28
N ALA A 126 -3.66 9.16 21.26
CA ALA A 126 -4.04 9.06 22.67
C ALA A 126 -5.42 9.68 22.98
N LEU A 127 -5.97 10.47 22.06
CA LEU A 127 -7.32 11.05 22.10
C LEU A 127 -8.31 10.26 21.23
N ASP A 128 -7.98 9.02 20.86
CA ASP A 128 -8.79 8.13 20.00
C ASP A 128 -9.05 8.66 18.57
N VAL A 129 -8.24 9.62 18.09
CA VAL A 129 -8.26 10.03 16.67
C VAL A 129 -7.61 8.94 15.84
N SER A 130 -8.32 8.44 14.82
CA SER A 130 -7.87 7.30 14.01
C SER A 130 -8.27 7.43 12.53
N GLY A 131 -7.79 6.50 11.71
CA GLY A 131 -8.13 6.44 10.28
C GLY A 131 -7.71 7.71 9.52
N GLU A 132 -8.64 8.24 8.73
CA GLU A 132 -8.40 9.42 7.88
C GLU A 132 -8.14 10.70 8.69
N GLU A 133 -8.77 10.85 9.86
CA GLU A 133 -8.57 12.02 10.72
C GLU A 133 -7.14 12.09 11.25
N LEU A 134 -6.55 10.95 11.61
CA LEU A 134 -5.16 10.88 12.07
C LEU A 134 -4.17 11.25 10.95
N LEU A 135 -4.46 10.83 9.71
CA LEU A 135 -3.68 11.23 8.53
C LEU A 135 -3.76 12.74 8.29
N ASN A 136 -4.94 13.34 8.49
CA ASN A 136 -5.12 14.79 8.37
C ASN A 136 -4.35 15.55 9.47
N VAL A 137 -4.33 15.04 10.70
CA VAL A 137 -3.48 15.60 11.77
C VAL A 137 -2.01 15.53 11.39
N GLN A 138 -1.54 14.38 10.90
CA GLN A 138 -0.15 14.20 10.47
C GLN A 138 0.23 15.20 9.36
N ARG A 139 -0.59 15.31 8.31
CA ARG A 139 -0.39 16.25 7.20
C ARG A 139 -0.42 17.70 7.68
N GLY A 140 -1.38 18.06 8.54
CA GLY A 140 -1.50 19.39 9.12
C GLY A 140 -0.28 19.77 9.96
N ALA A 141 0.23 18.86 10.78
CA ALA A 141 1.43 19.09 11.58
C ALA A 141 2.68 19.26 10.71
N ARG A 142 2.84 18.46 9.65
CA ARG A 142 3.93 18.62 8.68
C ARG A 142 3.90 19.99 7.98
N LEU A 143 2.70 20.47 7.63
CA LEU A 143 2.52 21.69 6.85
C LEU A 143 2.28 22.96 7.69
N HIS A 144 2.31 22.88 9.02
CA HIS A 144 1.87 23.97 9.89
C HIS A 144 2.53 25.32 9.58
N ASP A 145 3.81 25.28 9.19
CA ASP A 145 4.63 26.45 8.89
C ASP A 145 4.75 26.75 7.38
N ILE A 146 4.08 26.02 6.49
CA ILE A 146 4.26 26.17 5.02
C ILE A 146 4.04 27.60 4.53
N GLY A 147 3.17 28.36 5.21
CA GLY A 147 2.90 29.75 4.86
C GLY A 147 4.06 30.71 5.14
N LYS A 148 5.11 30.29 5.86
CA LYS A 148 6.38 31.04 5.95
C LYS A 148 7.00 31.24 4.56
N MET A 149 6.64 30.41 3.58
CA MET A 149 7.03 30.59 2.19
C MET A 149 6.62 31.96 1.60
N ALA A 150 5.56 32.58 2.11
CA ALA A 150 5.11 33.90 1.67
C ALA A 150 5.72 35.07 2.49
N VAL A 151 6.48 34.78 3.55
CA VAL A 151 7.15 35.80 4.37
C VAL A 151 8.42 36.27 3.64
N PRO A 152 8.69 37.59 3.52
CA PRO A 152 9.92 38.09 2.91
C PRO A 152 11.19 37.64 3.63
N ASP A 153 12.26 37.33 2.89
CA ASP A 153 13.53 36.85 3.46
C ASP A 153 14.17 37.83 4.46
N GLY A 154 14.02 39.14 4.23
CA GLY A 154 14.51 40.17 5.16
C GLY A 154 13.83 40.13 6.53
N ILE A 155 12.65 39.49 6.64
CA ILE A 155 11.92 39.26 7.89
C ILE A 155 12.20 37.85 8.39
N LEU A 156 12.06 36.84 7.51
CA LEU A 156 12.23 35.42 7.85
C LEU A 156 13.64 35.11 8.37
N LEU A 157 14.67 35.67 7.73
CA LEU A 157 16.08 35.38 8.01
C LEU A 157 16.77 36.47 8.84
N LYS A 158 16.01 37.41 9.41
CA LYS A 158 16.56 38.57 10.13
C LYS A 158 17.39 38.11 11.33
N PRO A 159 18.70 38.45 11.41
CA PRO A 159 19.48 38.17 12.60
C PRO A 159 19.11 39.19 13.69
N GLY A 160 18.32 38.76 14.68
CA GLY A 160 17.94 39.58 15.84
C GLY A 160 16.44 39.72 16.02
N GLN A 161 16.02 40.68 16.83
CA GLN A 161 14.60 40.89 17.12
C GLN A 161 13.87 41.52 15.92
N LEU A 162 12.66 41.03 15.68
CA LEU A 162 11.73 41.63 14.73
C LEU A 162 11.14 42.92 15.32
N THR A 163 10.93 43.93 14.48
CA THR A 163 10.09 45.07 14.83
C THR A 163 8.63 44.63 14.96
N ASP A 164 7.77 45.50 15.46
CA ASP A 164 6.34 45.19 15.61
C ASP A 164 5.66 44.91 14.27
N ASP A 165 5.99 45.69 13.22
CA ASP A 165 5.46 45.51 11.86
C ASP A 165 5.98 44.22 11.20
N GLU A 166 7.26 43.91 11.40
CA GLU A 166 7.87 42.67 10.90
C GLU A 166 7.25 41.45 11.58
N ARG A 167 7.02 41.52 12.89
CA ARG A 167 6.35 40.47 13.65
C ARG A 167 4.91 40.29 13.21
N GLN A 168 4.18 41.38 12.95
CA GLN A 168 2.83 41.29 12.39
C GLN A 168 2.84 40.55 11.05
N THR A 169 3.82 40.81 10.19
CA THR A 169 3.99 40.09 8.92
C THR A 169 4.34 38.62 9.13
N MET A 170 5.27 38.30 10.03
CA MET A 170 5.63 36.92 10.38
C MET A 170 4.41 36.13 10.88
N CYS A 171 3.56 36.74 11.72
CA CYS A 171 2.35 36.11 12.26
C CYS A 171 1.26 35.85 11.20
N ARG A 172 1.43 36.30 9.95
CA ARG A 172 0.50 35.99 8.86
C ARG A 172 0.75 34.62 8.21
N HIS A 173 1.84 33.93 8.53
CA HIS A 173 2.12 32.62 7.95
C HIS A 173 0.97 31.60 8.06
N PRO A 174 0.14 31.54 9.13
CA PRO A 174 -0.99 30.59 9.15
C PRO A 174 -2.08 30.97 8.15
N VAL A 175 -2.27 32.27 7.90
CA VAL A 175 -3.22 32.77 6.89
C VAL A 175 -2.74 32.41 5.50
N PHE A 176 -1.44 32.61 5.22
CA PHE A 176 -0.83 32.22 3.95
C PHE A 176 -0.88 30.71 3.73
N ALA A 177 -0.65 29.91 4.77
CA ALA A 177 -0.78 28.46 4.71
C ALA A 177 -2.21 28.06 4.32
N LYS A 178 -3.22 28.65 4.97
CA LYS A 178 -4.63 28.42 4.63
C LYS A 178 -4.92 28.80 3.18
N GLU A 179 -4.52 30.00 2.74
CA GLU A 179 -4.73 30.46 1.36
C GLU A 179 -4.11 29.48 0.35
N MET A 180 -2.89 29.00 0.62
CA MET A 180 -2.18 28.04 -0.22
C MET A 180 -2.83 26.65 -0.26
N LEU A 181 -3.38 26.17 0.86
CA LEU A 181 -3.96 24.84 0.98
C LEU A 181 -5.46 24.78 0.63
N SER A 182 -6.12 25.93 0.49
CA SER A 182 -7.57 26.01 0.23
C SER A 182 -7.97 25.99 -1.26
N GLY A 183 -7.00 25.93 -2.17
CA GLY A 183 -7.23 25.88 -3.62
C GLY A 183 -7.23 24.47 -4.17
#